data_AF-A0A656K312-F1
#
_entry.id   AF-A0A656K312-F1
#
_cell.length_a   1.000
_cell.length_b   1.000
_cell.length_c   1.000
_cell.angle_alpha   90.00
_cell.angle_beta   90.00
_cell.angle_gamma   90.00
#
_symmetry.space_group_name_H-M   'P 1'
#
loop_
_entity.id
_entity.type
_entity.pdbx_description
1 polymer ?
#
loop_
_entity_poly.entity_id
_entity_poly.type
_entity_poly.pdbx_seq_one_letter_code
_entity_poly.pdbx_strand_id
1 'polypeptide(L)'
;GVLSGELRPLAEHLPARLKLTAERFKPSAALPDTLQLDQLLLTVEGNLDSGYLINGSASLPAEKGPVALALQGRVDANGASIAALDLAADDQQRLAINGKLNWQNGFSADANIDWLDFPWQRLYPVASEPQVALHAFKGEVSYTDGNYLGNFNASLKGPAGAFTVVSPFSGNLQEIHLPQLEVVAGQG
;
A
#
# COMPACT_ATOMS: atom_id res chain seq x y z
N GLY A 1 14.99 17.28 3.91
CA GLY A 1 15.15 16.51 2.67
C GLY A 1 15.84 17.37 1.63
N VAL A 2 16.44 16.74 0.63
CA VAL A 2 17.04 17.38 -0.54
C VAL A 2 16.28 16.89 -1.77
N LEU A 3 15.71 17.83 -2.53
CA LEU A 3 15.13 17.55 -3.85
C LEU A 3 16.10 18.07 -4.91
N SER A 4 16.48 17.20 -5.84
CA SER A 4 17.36 17.51 -6.97
C SER A 4 16.75 16.99 -8.24
N GLY A 5 16.99 17.65 -9.37
CA GLY A 5 16.43 17.19 -10.63
C GLY A 5 16.90 17.97 -11.84
N GLU A 6 16.73 17.35 -13.00
CA GLU A 6 17.03 17.90 -14.32
C GLU A 6 15.74 17.84 -15.16
N LEU A 7 15.44 18.95 -15.83
CA LEU A 7 14.31 19.08 -16.74
C LEU A 7 14.83 19.63 -18.07
N ARG A 8 14.38 19.07 -19.21
CA ARG A 8 14.70 19.63 -20.52
C ARG A 8 13.45 20.30 -21.11
N PRO A 9 13.19 21.58 -20.77
CA PRO A 9 11.93 22.26 -21.11
C PRO A 9 11.69 22.44 -22.61
N LEU A 10 12.76 22.48 -23.41
CA LEU A 10 12.69 22.66 -24.87
C LEU A 10 12.71 21.34 -25.64
N ALA A 11 12.88 20.20 -24.97
CA ALA A 11 12.81 18.89 -25.60
C ALA A 11 11.35 18.44 -25.69
N GLU A 12 11.02 17.76 -26.79
CA GLU A 12 9.71 17.17 -27.02
C GLU A 12 9.32 16.24 -25.85
N HIS A 13 8.05 16.28 -25.46
CA HIS A 13 7.48 15.53 -24.34
C HIS A 13 8.10 15.81 -22.95
N LEU A 14 8.91 16.86 -22.79
CA LEU A 14 9.38 17.34 -21.48
C LEU A 14 10.04 16.24 -20.62
N PRO A 15 11.18 15.65 -21.05
CA PRO A 15 11.85 14.64 -20.26
C PRO A 15 12.42 15.24 -18.97
N ALA A 16 12.20 14.52 -17.87
CA ALA A 16 12.61 14.92 -16.53
C ALA A 16 13.23 13.75 -15.76
N ARG A 17 14.21 14.09 -14.91
CA ARG A 17 14.78 13.20 -13.90
C ARG A 17 14.76 13.91 -12.57
N LEU A 18 14.11 13.33 -11.58
CA LEU A 18 14.02 13.87 -10.22
C LEU A 18 14.56 12.84 -9.23
N LYS A 19 15.27 13.32 -8.22
CA LYS A 19 15.71 12.55 -7.07
C LYS A 19 15.41 13.32 -5.80
N LEU A 20 14.57 12.74 -4.96
CA LEU A 20 14.28 13.21 -3.61
C LEU A 20 14.97 12.29 -2.61
N THR A 21 15.72 12.88 -1.69
CA THR A 21 16.26 12.19 -0.52
C THR A 21 15.83 12.86 0.77
N ALA A 22 15.58 12.08 1.82
CA ALA A 22 15.34 12.63 3.15
C ALA A 22 15.75 11.64 4.23
N GLU A 23 16.52 12.12 5.21
CA GLU A 23 16.86 11.34 6.40
C GLU A 23 15.62 10.90 7.18
N ARG A 24 14.65 11.82 7.29
CA ARG A 24 13.37 11.64 7.98
C ARG A 24 12.31 12.41 7.21
N PHE A 25 11.27 11.73 6.75
CA PHE A 25 10.16 12.30 6.01
C PHE A 25 8.84 11.85 6.61
N LYS A 26 8.04 12.80 7.08
CA LYS A 26 6.70 12.54 7.62
C LYS A 26 5.66 13.10 6.64
N PRO A 27 4.88 12.25 5.95
CA PRO A 27 3.96 12.71 4.91
C PRO A 27 2.86 13.66 5.42
N SER A 28 2.46 13.50 6.68
CA SER A 28 1.49 14.36 7.34
C SER A 28 1.76 14.42 8.84
N ALA A 29 1.59 15.60 9.43
CA ALA A 29 1.74 15.80 10.87
C ALA A 29 0.74 14.98 11.70
N ALA A 30 -0.40 14.60 11.10
CA ALA A 30 -1.45 13.81 11.75
C ALA A 30 -1.10 12.32 11.88
N LEU A 31 -0.07 11.83 11.19
CA LEU A 31 0.36 10.44 11.30
C LEU A 31 1.16 10.23 12.59
N PRO A 32 1.14 9.02 13.20
CA PRO A 32 2.10 8.67 14.26
C PRO A 32 3.55 8.77 13.80
N ASP A 33 4.47 8.98 14.74
CA ASP A 33 5.92 9.06 14.44
C ASP A 33 6.48 7.73 13.91
N THR A 34 5.83 6.61 14.22
CA THR A 34 6.13 5.28 13.68
C THR A 34 5.89 5.14 12.17
N LEU A 35 5.15 6.08 11.56
CA LEU A 35 4.93 6.17 10.11
C LEU A 35 5.84 7.19 9.40
N GLN A 36 6.84 7.72 10.10
CA GLN A 36 7.90 8.48 9.46
C GLN A 36 8.73 7.56 8.56
N LEU A 37 9.02 8.02 7.35
CA LEU A 37 9.93 7.35 6.42
C LEU A 37 11.36 7.81 6.69
N ASP A 38 12.19 6.89 7.15
CA ASP A 38 13.61 7.10 7.33
C ASP A 38 14.36 6.67 6.07
N GLN A 39 15.46 7.37 5.77
CA GLN A 39 16.31 7.10 4.60
C GLN A 39 15.51 7.05 3.29
N LEU A 40 14.55 7.97 3.14
CA LEU A 40 13.74 8.06 1.94
C LEU A 40 14.63 8.35 0.74
N LEU A 41 14.52 7.50 -0.28
CA LEU A 41 15.03 7.72 -1.63
C LEU A 41 13.88 7.54 -2.60
N LEU A 42 13.56 8.57 -3.37
CA LEU A 42 12.58 8.51 -4.44
C LEU A 42 13.21 9.03 -5.72
N THR A 43 13.14 8.24 -6.77
CA THR A 43 13.63 8.59 -8.11
C THR A 43 12.47 8.56 -9.08
N VAL A 44 12.43 9.56 -9.96
CA VAL A 44 11.42 9.70 -10.99
C VAL A 44 12.13 9.99 -12.30
N GLU A 45 11.86 9.23 -13.34
CA GLU A 45 12.47 9.41 -14.66
C GLU A 45 11.48 9.09 -15.77
N GLY A 46 11.41 9.95 -16.78
CA GLY A 46 10.55 9.74 -17.94
C GLY A 46 10.18 11.05 -18.62
N ASN A 47 9.03 11.06 -19.30
CA ASN A 47 8.53 12.19 -20.06
C ASN A 47 6.99 12.13 -20.14
N LEU A 48 6.34 13.15 -20.70
CA LEU A 48 4.88 13.26 -20.78
C LEU A 48 4.20 12.26 -21.73
N ASP A 49 4.91 11.73 -22.73
CA ASP A 49 4.36 10.78 -23.70
C ASP A 49 4.42 9.35 -23.15
N SER A 50 5.58 8.96 -22.63
CA SER A 50 5.79 7.66 -22.01
C SER A 50 5.60 7.67 -20.50
N GLY A 51 4.95 8.67 -19.90
CA GLY A 51 4.90 8.81 -18.44
C GLY A 51 6.26 8.81 -17.73
N TYR A 52 6.19 8.81 -16.40
CA TYR A 52 7.33 8.82 -15.50
C TYR A 52 7.39 7.56 -14.67
N LEU A 53 8.50 6.82 -14.75
CA LEU A 53 8.81 5.70 -13.88
C LEU A 53 9.19 6.22 -12.50
N ILE A 54 8.67 5.57 -11.47
CA ILE A 54 8.89 5.88 -10.06
C ILE A 54 9.55 4.68 -9.41
N ASN A 55 10.70 4.88 -8.78
CA ASN A 55 11.31 3.91 -7.88
C ASN A 55 11.56 4.57 -6.53
N GLY A 56 11.01 3.98 -5.47
CA GLY A 56 11.10 4.49 -4.11
C GLY A 56 11.58 3.42 -3.14
N SER A 57 12.35 3.84 -2.14
CA SER A 57 12.72 3.02 -0.99
C SER A 57 12.76 3.86 0.28
N ALA A 58 12.37 3.27 1.40
CA ALA A 58 12.51 3.86 2.73
C ALA A 58 12.53 2.77 3.80
N SER A 59 12.79 3.15 5.05
CA SER A 59 12.59 2.33 6.23
C SER A 59 11.55 2.99 7.12
N LEU A 60 10.57 2.24 7.59
CA LEU A 60 9.72 2.65 8.70
C LEU A 60 10.40 2.21 10.00
N PRO A 61 10.60 3.10 10.99
CA PRO A 61 11.35 2.76 12.19
C PRO A 61 10.67 1.63 12.97
N ALA A 62 9.34 1.73 13.10
CA ALA A 62 8.43 0.78 13.75
C ALA A 62 8.82 0.36 15.19
N GLU A 63 7.85 -0.02 16.02
CA GLU A 63 8.19 -0.65 17.30
C GLU A 63 8.72 -2.07 17.05
N LYS A 64 9.75 -2.51 17.78
CA LYS A 64 10.32 -3.89 17.67
C LYS A 64 11.02 -4.20 16.34
N GLY A 65 11.52 -3.18 15.65
CA GLY A 65 12.45 -3.32 14.51
C GLY A 65 11.88 -2.80 13.19
N PRO A 66 12.73 -2.32 12.28
CA PRO A 66 12.31 -1.59 11.10
C PRO A 66 11.51 -2.44 10.11
N VAL A 67 10.65 -1.77 9.34
CA VAL A 67 9.94 -2.35 8.19
C VAL A 67 10.46 -1.67 6.93
N ALA A 68 11.04 -2.45 6.03
CA ALA A 68 11.50 -1.96 4.73
C ALA A 68 10.29 -1.60 3.85
N LEU A 69 10.40 -0.49 3.13
CA LEU A 69 9.43 -0.04 2.13
C LEU A 69 10.10 0.00 0.77
N ALA A 70 9.47 -0.62 -0.23
CA ALA A 70 9.85 -0.50 -1.64
C ALA A 70 8.62 -0.12 -2.48
N LEU A 71 8.83 0.78 -3.45
CA LEU A 71 7.80 1.23 -4.38
C LEU A 71 8.35 1.19 -5.81
N GLN A 72 7.59 0.59 -6.73
CA GLN A 72 7.82 0.62 -8.16
C GLN A 72 6.52 0.95 -8.87
N GLY A 73 6.56 1.93 -9.75
CA GLY A 73 5.37 2.33 -10.49
C GLY A 73 5.66 3.27 -11.65
N ARG A 74 4.57 3.71 -12.26
CA ARG A 74 4.57 4.67 -13.36
C ARG A 74 3.42 5.63 -13.20
N VAL A 75 3.63 6.90 -13.47
CA VAL A 75 2.59 7.95 -13.44
C VAL A 75 2.60 8.74 -14.74
N ASP A 76 1.41 9.13 -15.20
CA ASP A 76 1.25 10.10 -16.29
C ASP A 76 0.11 11.08 -15.96
N ALA A 77 -0.30 11.88 -16.93
CA ALA A 77 -1.34 12.88 -16.74
C ALA A 77 -2.72 12.27 -16.43
N ASN A 78 -2.97 11.02 -16.82
CA ASN A 78 -4.29 10.37 -16.74
C ASN A 78 -4.40 9.43 -15.53
N GLY A 79 -3.27 8.90 -15.04
CA GLY A 79 -3.29 7.90 -13.99
C GLY A 79 -1.92 7.46 -13.49
N ALA A 80 -1.93 6.42 -12.67
CA ALA A 80 -0.74 5.72 -12.23
C ALA A 80 -0.93 4.21 -12.23
N SER A 81 0.16 3.47 -12.44
CA SER A 81 0.23 2.04 -12.20
C SER A 81 1.26 1.79 -11.12
N ILE A 82 0.84 1.09 -10.07
CA ILE A 82 1.70 0.58 -9.01
C ILE A 82 2.04 -0.85 -9.41
N ALA A 83 3.28 -1.07 -9.85
CA ALA A 83 3.77 -2.40 -10.16
C ALA A 83 4.01 -3.20 -8.87
N ALA A 84 4.57 -2.54 -7.85
CA ALA A 84 4.75 -3.10 -6.52
C ALA A 84 4.85 -1.98 -5.47
N LEU A 85 4.13 -2.15 -4.36
CA LEU A 85 4.33 -1.45 -3.10
C LEU A 85 4.46 -2.52 -2.02
N ASP A 86 5.69 -2.70 -1.54
CA ASP A 86 6.03 -3.75 -0.59
C ASP A 86 6.45 -3.15 0.75
N LEU A 87 5.87 -3.67 1.83
CA LEU A 87 6.31 -3.47 3.19
C LEU A 87 6.76 -4.82 3.75
N ALA A 88 8.00 -4.92 4.22
CA ALA A 88 8.54 -6.18 4.73
C ALA A 88 9.32 -5.97 6.03
N ALA A 89 8.93 -6.71 7.08
CA ALA A 89 9.77 -6.85 8.28
C ALA A 89 10.82 -7.96 8.07
N ASP A 90 10.44 -9.02 7.34
CA ASP A 90 11.29 -10.10 6.84
C ASP A 90 10.57 -10.83 5.66
N ASP A 91 11.15 -11.91 5.15
CA ASP A 91 10.62 -12.69 4.01
C ASP A 91 9.25 -13.36 4.29
N GLN A 92 8.92 -13.58 5.56
CA GLN A 92 7.68 -14.20 6.02
C GLN A 92 6.68 -13.19 6.61
N GLN A 93 7.09 -11.93 6.78
CA GLN A 93 6.31 -10.85 7.38
C GLN A 93 6.19 -9.68 6.41
N ARG A 94 5.19 -9.74 5.51
CA ARG A 94 5.07 -8.80 4.39
C ARG A 94 3.65 -8.38 4.05
N LEU A 95 3.54 -7.19 3.47
CA LEU A 95 2.37 -6.66 2.79
C LEU A 95 2.82 -6.20 1.40
N ALA A 96 2.24 -6.80 0.36
CA ALA A 96 2.47 -6.45 -1.04
C ALA A 96 1.17 -5.92 -1.65
N ILE A 97 1.25 -4.78 -2.32
CA ILE A 97 0.12 -4.12 -2.99
C ILE A 97 0.53 -3.80 -4.43
N ASN A 98 -0.35 -4.08 -5.39
CA ASN A 98 -0.22 -3.59 -6.76
C ASN A 98 -1.58 -3.05 -7.24
N GLY A 99 -1.57 -2.22 -8.27
CA GLY A 99 -2.81 -1.63 -8.73
C GLY A 99 -2.69 -0.57 -9.80
N LYS A 100 -3.84 0.00 -10.14
CA LYS A 100 -3.98 1.09 -11.10
C LYS A 100 -4.86 2.18 -10.50
N LEU A 101 -4.51 3.41 -10.83
CA LEU A 101 -5.20 4.63 -10.43
C LEU A 101 -5.53 5.39 -11.71
N ASN A 102 -6.72 5.94 -11.80
CA ASN A 102 -7.14 6.78 -12.92
C ASN A 102 -7.85 8.02 -12.38
N TRP A 103 -7.51 9.19 -12.93
CA TRP A 103 -8.10 10.48 -12.58
C TRP A 103 -8.48 11.31 -13.82
N GLN A 104 -8.56 10.69 -15.01
CA GLN A 104 -8.85 11.40 -16.26
C GLN A 104 -10.27 11.98 -16.28
N ASN A 105 -11.26 11.21 -15.82
CA ASN A 105 -12.69 11.58 -15.86
C ASN A 105 -13.39 11.47 -14.49
N GLY A 106 -12.62 11.27 -13.43
CA GLY A 106 -13.09 10.86 -12.10
C GLY A 106 -12.05 9.97 -11.44
N PHE A 107 -12.03 9.91 -10.11
CA PHE A 107 -11.04 9.11 -9.39
C PHE A 107 -11.51 7.67 -9.26
N SER A 108 -10.73 6.74 -9.81
CA SER A 108 -10.93 5.30 -9.68
C SER A 108 -9.61 4.60 -9.34
N ALA A 109 -9.73 3.47 -8.66
CA ALA A 109 -8.58 2.67 -8.24
C ALA A 109 -8.93 1.18 -8.24
N ASP A 110 -8.06 0.37 -8.84
CA ASP A 110 -8.11 -1.08 -8.72
C ASP A 110 -6.84 -1.54 -8.00
N ALA A 111 -6.96 -2.39 -6.99
CA ALA A 111 -5.82 -2.87 -6.23
C ALA A 111 -5.94 -4.35 -5.86
N ASN A 112 -4.80 -5.03 -5.89
CA ASN A 112 -4.61 -6.34 -5.29
C ASN A 112 -3.74 -6.20 -4.04
N ILE A 113 -4.09 -6.96 -3.01
CA ILE A 113 -3.41 -6.99 -1.73
C ILE A 113 -3.02 -8.44 -1.42
N ASP A 114 -1.76 -8.67 -1.08
CA ASP A 114 -1.22 -9.94 -0.57
C ASP A 114 -0.50 -9.67 0.76
N TRP A 115 -0.95 -10.34 1.81
CA TRP A 115 -0.44 -10.19 3.17
C TRP A 115 -0.03 -11.54 3.71
N LEU A 116 1.11 -11.59 4.40
CA LEU A 116 1.55 -12.73 5.19
C LEU A 116 2.19 -12.25 6.49
N ASP A 117 1.56 -12.59 7.62
CA ASP A 117 1.98 -12.30 9.00
C ASP A 117 2.55 -10.87 9.21
N PHE A 118 2.05 -9.88 8.46
CA PHE A 118 2.60 -8.52 8.50
C PHE A 118 2.33 -7.86 9.87
N PRO A 119 3.38 -7.38 10.57
CA PRO A 119 3.26 -6.93 11.94
C PRO A 119 2.83 -5.45 12.02
N TRP A 120 1.64 -5.12 11.50
CA TRP A 120 1.15 -3.74 11.37
C TRP A 120 1.12 -2.95 12.69
N GLN A 121 1.00 -3.62 13.83
CA GLN A 121 0.98 -2.98 15.15
C GLN A 121 2.31 -2.32 15.50
N ARG A 122 3.40 -2.73 14.86
CA ARG A 122 4.69 -2.04 14.96
C ARG A 122 4.61 -0.65 14.35
N LEU A 123 3.75 -0.46 13.34
CA LEU A 123 3.51 0.82 12.67
C LEU A 123 2.41 1.63 13.33
N TYR A 124 1.41 0.97 13.92
CA TYR A 124 0.28 1.62 14.57
C TYR A 124 0.03 0.98 15.94
N PRO A 125 0.80 1.36 16.97
CA PRO A 125 0.73 0.75 18.28
C PRO A 125 -0.67 0.92 18.89
N VAL A 126 -1.21 -0.18 19.43
CA VAL A 126 -2.49 -0.24 20.14
C VAL A 126 -2.24 -0.59 21.60
N ALA A 127 -3.11 -0.11 22.50
CA ALA A 127 -2.94 -0.30 23.94
C ALA A 127 -2.97 -1.77 24.38
N SER A 128 -3.70 -2.63 23.65
CA SER A 128 -3.77 -4.06 23.88
C SER A 128 -3.73 -4.82 22.57
N GLU A 129 -3.03 -5.96 22.58
CA GLU A 129 -2.97 -6.85 21.42
C GLU A 129 -4.35 -7.48 21.16
N PRO A 130 -4.85 -7.47 19.91
CA PRO A 130 -6.07 -8.17 19.52
C PRO A 130 -5.93 -9.66 19.77
N GLN A 131 -7.02 -10.27 20.25
CA GLN A 131 -7.06 -11.73 20.45
C GLN A 131 -7.07 -12.51 19.13
N VAL A 132 -7.38 -11.85 18.02
CA VAL A 132 -7.41 -12.42 16.67
C VAL A 132 -6.35 -11.72 15.83
N ALA A 133 -5.43 -12.50 15.26
CA ALA A 133 -4.36 -12.03 14.40
C ALA A 133 -4.56 -12.49 12.96
N LEU A 134 -4.26 -11.61 12.00
CA LEU A 134 -4.30 -11.91 10.58
C LEU A 134 -3.02 -12.66 10.17
N HIS A 135 -3.15 -13.92 9.78
CA HIS A 135 -2.04 -14.73 9.31
C HIS A 135 -1.77 -14.52 7.83
N ALA A 136 -2.80 -14.63 6.98
CA ALA A 136 -2.69 -14.40 5.55
C ALA A 136 -3.93 -13.68 5.03
N PHE A 137 -3.77 -12.80 4.06
CA PHE A 137 -4.89 -12.15 3.39
C PHE A 137 -4.59 -11.99 1.90
N LYS A 138 -5.58 -12.32 1.08
CA LYS A 138 -5.61 -11.96 -0.34
C LYS A 138 -6.90 -11.22 -0.61
N GLY A 139 -6.81 -10.07 -1.24
CA GLY A 139 -7.98 -9.29 -1.59
C GLY A 139 -7.78 -8.52 -2.89
N GLU A 140 -8.89 -8.33 -3.59
CA GLU A 140 -8.99 -7.42 -4.71
C GLU A 140 -10.08 -6.39 -4.41
N VAL A 141 -9.85 -5.15 -4.81
CA VAL A 141 -10.78 -4.05 -4.61
C VAL A 141 -10.80 -3.16 -5.84
N SER A 142 -11.99 -2.78 -6.25
CA SER A 142 -12.24 -1.72 -7.22
C SER A 142 -12.97 -0.59 -6.50
N TYR A 143 -12.50 0.63 -6.69
CA TYR A 143 -13.06 1.86 -6.16
C TYR A 143 -13.40 2.79 -7.33
N THR A 144 -14.57 3.41 -7.30
CA THR A 144 -14.96 4.45 -8.24
C THR A 144 -15.92 5.42 -7.55
N ASP A 145 -15.56 6.71 -7.55
CA ASP A 145 -16.43 7.81 -7.12
C ASP A 145 -17.13 7.58 -5.76
N GLY A 146 -16.36 7.15 -4.76
CA GLY A 146 -16.83 6.96 -3.38
C GLY A 146 -17.44 5.58 -3.08
N ASN A 147 -17.63 4.75 -4.11
CA ASN A 147 -18.11 3.39 -3.97
C ASN A 147 -16.96 2.39 -4.15
N TYR A 148 -17.05 1.25 -3.49
CA TYR A 148 -16.10 0.16 -3.66
C TYR A 148 -16.80 -1.19 -3.73
N LEU A 149 -16.15 -2.14 -4.39
CA LEU A 149 -16.51 -3.55 -4.42
C LEU A 149 -15.27 -4.40 -4.52
N GLY A 150 -15.36 -5.65 -4.09
CA GLY A 150 -14.25 -6.57 -4.16
C GLY A 150 -14.54 -7.89 -3.47
N ASN A 151 -13.48 -8.64 -3.23
CA ASN A 151 -13.54 -9.89 -2.50
C ASN A 151 -12.23 -10.11 -1.76
N PHE A 152 -12.34 -10.84 -0.65
CA PHE A 152 -11.18 -11.24 0.12
C PHE A 152 -11.26 -12.68 0.60
N ASN A 153 -10.09 -13.25 0.85
CA ASN A 153 -9.87 -14.49 1.57
C ASN A 153 -8.81 -14.22 2.65
N ALA A 154 -9.20 -14.44 3.91
CA ALA A 154 -8.37 -14.18 5.07
C ALA A 154 -8.21 -15.45 5.91
N SER A 155 -6.97 -15.79 6.27
CA SER A 155 -6.66 -16.79 7.30
C SER A 155 -6.24 -16.08 8.57
N LEU A 156 -6.86 -16.45 9.70
CA LEU A 156 -6.67 -15.80 10.99
C LEU A 156 -6.34 -16.83 12.08
N LYS A 157 -5.65 -16.36 13.11
CA LYS A 157 -5.33 -17.13 14.34
C LYS A 157 -6.09 -16.49 15.49
N GLY A 158 -6.96 -17.25 16.16
CA GLY A 158 -7.71 -16.79 17.34
C GLY A 158 -7.56 -17.74 18.54
N PRO A 159 -8.18 -17.41 19.68
CA PRO A 159 -8.06 -18.19 20.92
C PRO A 159 -8.58 -19.63 20.79
N ALA A 160 -9.52 -19.86 19.88
CA ALA A 160 -10.11 -21.17 19.59
C ALA A 160 -9.42 -21.93 18.45
N GLY A 161 -8.29 -21.43 17.93
CA GLY A 161 -7.56 -22.01 16.81
C GLY A 161 -7.58 -21.15 15.55
N ALA A 162 -7.04 -21.70 14.46
CA ALA A 162 -7.02 -21.05 13.16
C ALA A 162 -8.39 -21.14 12.48
N PHE A 163 -8.74 -20.13 11.69
CA PHE A 163 -9.97 -20.10 10.90
C PHE A 163 -9.80 -19.22 9.66
N THR A 164 -10.69 -19.41 8.69
CA THR A 164 -10.72 -18.64 7.45
C THR A 164 -12.00 -17.83 7.39
N VAL A 165 -11.91 -16.62 6.85
CA VAL A 165 -13.04 -15.75 6.51
C VAL A 165 -12.96 -15.40 5.03
N VAL A 166 -14.03 -15.64 4.29
CA VAL A 166 -14.13 -15.32 2.87
C VAL A 166 -15.40 -14.51 2.68
N SER A 167 -15.31 -13.41 1.92
CA SER A 167 -16.50 -12.66 1.53
C SER A 167 -16.23 -11.80 0.30
N PRO A 168 -17.16 -11.73 -0.66
CA PRO A 168 -17.32 -10.51 -1.45
C PRO A 168 -17.71 -9.36 -0.53
N PHE A 169 -17.33 -8.14 -0.88
CA PHE A 169 -17.73 -6.94 -0.17
C PHE A 169 -18.08 -5.83 -1.15
N SER A 170 -18.96 -4.94 -0.73
CA SER A 170 -19.30 -3.72 -1.47
C SER A 170 -19.75 -2.63 -0.52
N GLY A 171 -19.64 -1.37 -0.89
CA GLY A 171 -20.08 -0.29 -0.02
C GLY A 171 -19.62 1.08 -0.48
N ASN A 172 -19.63 2.00 0.47
CA ASN A 172 -19.15 3.37 0.32
C ASN A 172 -18.52 3.84 1.64
N LEU A 173 -18.19 5.13 1.75
CA LEU A 173 -17.54 5.70 2.94
C LEU A 173 -18.37 5.63 4.24
N GLN A 174 -19.65 5.26 4.16
CA GLN A 174 -20.58 5.21 5.29
C GLN A 174 -20.95 3.79 5.70
N GLU A 175 -20.99 2.85 4.76
CA GLU A 175 -21.46 1.49 4.99
C GLU A 175 -20.67 0.44 4.20
N ILE A 176 -20.58 -0.76 4.77
CA ILE A 176 -20.00 -1.95 4.14
C ILE A 176 -21.03 -3.09 4.16
N HIS A 177 -21.16 -3.77 3.03
CA HIS A 177 -22.02 -4.92 2.83
C HIS A 177 -21.16 -6.16 2.59
N LEU A 178 -21.48 -7.25 3.30
CA LEU A 178 -20.84 -8.56 3.19
C LEU A 178 -21.90 -9.60 2.81
N PRO A 179 -22.34 -9.66 1.54
CA PRO A 179 -23.53 -10.41 1.16
C PRO A 179 -23.35 -11.93 1.30
N GLN A 180 -22.11 -12.43 1.35
CA GLN A 180 -21.77 -13.84 1.51
C GLN A 180 -20.56 -13.98 2.43
N LEU A 181 -20.79 -13.82 3.73
CA LEU A 181 -19.76 -13.99 4.75
C LEU A 181 -19.64 -15.46 5.15
N GLU A 182 -18.57 -16.12 4.73
CA GLU A 182 -18.26 -17.49 5.10
C GLU A 182 -17.16 -17.53 6.16
N VAL A 183 -17.42 -18.25 7.25
CA VAL A 183 -16.44 -18.47 8.33
C VAL A 183 -16.24 -19.97 8.51
N VAL A 184 -15.00 -20.42 8.34
CA VAL A 184 -14.64 -21.84 8.39
C VAL A 184 -13.56 -22.05 9.44
N ALA A 185 -13.84 -22.85 10.46
CA ALA A 185 -12.83 -23.26 11.42
C ALA A 185 -11.79 -24.16 10.74
N GLY A 186 -10.51 -23.97 11.03
CA GLY A 186 -9.45 -24.87 10.60
C GLY A 186 -9.63 -26.26 11.23
N GLN A 187 -9.25 -27.31 10.50
CA GLN A 187 -9.12 -28.61 11.14
C GLN A 187 -7.91 -28.56 12.09
N GLY A 188 -8.17 -28.73 13.38
CA GLY A 188 -7.15 -28.79 14.44
C GLY A 188 -6.39 -30.10 14.46
#